data_AF-A0A958IWZ0-F1
#
_entry.id   AF-A0A958IWZ0-F1
#
_cell.length_a   1.000
_cell.length_b   1.000
_cell.length_c   1.000
_cell.angle_alpha   90.00
_cell.angle_beta   90.00
_cell.angle_gamma   90.00
#
_symmetry.space_group_name_H-M   'P 1'
#
loop_
_entity.id
_entity.type
_entity.pdbx_description
1 polymer ?
#
loop_
_entity_poly.entity_id
_entity_poly.type
_entity_poly.pdbx_seq_one_letter_code
_entity_poly.pdbx_strand_id
1 'polypeptide(L)'
;ISGNLFGTIRIDSLEVRTPDHRLRCVRAEIDYSLLDVLKGRYRVGQLLLVEPAAVLDFSQPDSLAPPGSAARPIDSLLADLKLGNLPDVQINRLLVQDGDIQVLTPQETEQFQDLQLSLSAAVSPQHIDLQPQYLRGNWRNRDLKIDDLSFRLTGNQQRLTVNQVNARIPGVYFAGKGEIEFEPAFRVLFFPDSLRTD
;
A
#
# COMPACT_ATOMS: atom_id res chain seq x y z
N ILE A 1 2.37 -22.71 10.82
CA ILE A 1 2.60 -21.54 11.72
C ILE A 1 3.62 -21.95 12.75
N SER A 2 4.69 -21.17 12.92
CA SER A 2 5.78 -21.39 13.87
C SER A 2 6.11 -20.09 14.60
N GLY A 3 6.98 -20.15 15.62
CA GLY A 3 7.41 -18.96 16.37
C GLY A 3 7.21 -19.13 17.87
N ASN A 4 7.18 -18.00 18.58
CA ASN A 4 6.92 -17.95 20.00
C ASN A 4 5.78 -16.98 20.30
N LEU A 5 4.96 -17.31 21.29
CA LEU A 5 3.78 -16.51 21.65
C LEU A 5 4.13 -15.12 22.22
N PHE A 6 5.39 -14.87 22.54
CA PHE A 6 5.84 -13.69 23.26
C PHE A 6 6.41 -12.59 22.36
N GLY A 7 6.72 -12.88 21.09
CA GLY A 7 7.56 -12.02 20.30
C GLY A 7 7.46 -12.17 18.79
N THR A 8 7.25 -13.38 18.26
CA THR A 8 7.31 -13.60 16.80
C THR A 8 6.37 -14.70 16.34
N ILE A 9 5.52 -14.41 15.36
CA ILE A 9 4.76 -15.41 14.60
C ILE A 9 5.31 -15.48 13.18
N ARG A 10 5.62 -16.70 12.73
CA ARG A 10 5.99 -17.01 11.35
C ARG A 10 4.93 -17.88 10.69
N ILE A 11 4.49 -17.46 9.53
CA ILE A 11 3.52 -18.17 8.70
C ILE A 11 4.20 -18.42 7.36
N ASP A 12 4.60 -19.67 7.13
CA ASP A 12 5.05 -20.11 5.81
C ASP A 12 3.83 -20.52 4.97
N SER A 13 3.88 -20.22 3.67
CA SER A 13 2.81 -20.49 2.70
C SER A 13 1.46 -19.90 3.11
N LEU A 14 1.44 -18.62 3.46
CA LEU A 14 0.21 -17.89 3.75
C LEU A 14 -0.60 -17.72 2.45
N GLU A 15 -1.88 -18.00 2.54
CA GLU A 15 -2.83 -17.73 1.48
C GLU A 15 -4.12 -17.17 2.07
N VAL A 16 -4.49 -15.96 1.62
CA VAL A 16 -5.75 -15.30 1.93
C VAL A 16 -6.50 -15.15 0.62
N ARG A 17 -7.75 -15.64 0.58
CA ARG A 17 -8.61 -15.55 -0.60
C ARG A 17 -9.93 -14.92 -0.19
N THR A 18 -10.34 -13.89 -0.91
CA THR A 18 -11.72 -13.43 -1.00
C THR A 18 -12.28 -13.88 -2.36
N PRO A 19 -13.59 -13.69 -2.64
CA PRO A 19 -14.13 -13.99 -3.98
C PRO A 19 -13.37 -13.28 -5.11
N ASP A 20 -12.94 -12.04 -4.85
CA ASP A 20 -12.37 -11.15 -5.87
C ASP A 20 -10.85 -10.97 -5.74
N HIS A 21 -10.26 -11.34 -4.61
CA HIS A 21 -8.85 -11.05 -4.35
C HIS A 21 -8.12 -12.25 -3.80
N ARG A 22 -6.85 -12.38 -4.18
CA ARG A 22 -5.97 -13.42 -3.69
C ARG A 22 -4.66 -12.82 -3.27
N LEU A 23 -4.29 -13.06 -2.02
CA LEU A 23 -2.96 -12.79 -1.49
C LEU A 23 -2.29 -14.11 -1.16
N ARG A 24 -1.10 -14.33 -1.70
CA ARG A 24 -0.21 -15.42 -1.31
C ARG A 24 1.08 -14.84 -0.82
N CYS A 25 1.73 -15.52 0.11
CA CYS A 25 3.04 -15.12 0.59
C CYS A 25 3.82 -16.38 0.95
N VAL A 26 5.04 -16.51 0.45
CA VAL A 26 5.90 -17.66 0.78
C VAL A 26 6.20 -17.65 2.27
N ARG A 27 6.46 -16.47 2.84
CA ARG A 27 6.63 -16.29 4.28
C ARG A 27 6.17 -14.94 4.76
N ALA A 28 5.28 -14.94 5.74
CA ALA A 28 4.97 -13.78 6.55
C ALA A 28 5.59 -13.95 7.95
N GLU A 29 6.33 -12.97 8.44
CA GLU A 29 6.86 -12.93 9.80
C GLU A 29 6.42 -11.66 10.50
N ILE A 30 5.87 -11.81 11.69
CA ILE A 30 5.29 -10.72 12.47
C ILE A 30 5.97 -10.71 13.84
N ASP A 31 6.74 -9.67 14.10
CA ASP A 31 7.27 -9.37 15.41
C ASP A 31 6.28 -8.47 16.17
N TYR A 32 5.81 -8.95 17.32
CA TYR A 32 4.78 -8.26 18.10
C TYR A 32 5.06 -8.37 19.61
N SER A 33 4.41 -7.51 20.38
CA SER A 33 4.46 -7.54 21.84
C SER A 33 3.18 -8.17 22.39
N LEU A 34 3.28 -9.35 23.02
CA LEU A 34 2.11 -10.01 23.61
C LEU A 34 1.41 -9.12 24.65
N LEU A 35 2.18 -8.39 25.45
CA LEU A 35 1.63 -7.44 26.44
C LEU A 35 0.83 -6.31 25.79
N ASP A 36 1.21 -5.88 24.58
CA ASP A 36 0.46 -4.89 23.83
C ASP A 36 -0.83 -5.48 23.27
N VAL A 37 -0.76 -6.68 22.67
CA VAL A 37 -1.93 -7.40 22.14
C VAL A 37 -2.97 -7.67 23.24
N LEU A 38 -2.54 -8.14 24.42
CA LEU A 38 -3.43 -8.38 25.58
C LEU A 38 -4.11 -7.09 26.08
N LYS A 39 -3.51 -5.93 25.83
CA LYS A 39 -4.07 -4.60 26.16
C LYS A 39 -4.89 -4.00 25.01
N GLY A 40 -5.16 -4.78 23.94
CA GLY A 40 -5.88 -4.32 22.75
C GLY A 40 -5.08 -3.36 21.86
N ARG A 41 -3.74 -3.29 22.02
CA ARG A 41 -2.85 -2.44 21.23
C ARG A 41 -2.15 -3.26 20.16
N TYR A 42 -2.49 -3.06 18.90
CA TYR A 42 -1.87 -3.77 17.77
C TYR A 42 -0.59 -3.06 17.32
N ARG A 43 0.47 -3.25 18.11
CA ARG A 43 1.81 -2.73 17.81
C ARG A 43 2.67 -3.84 17.22
N VAL A 44 2.98 -3.68 15.95
CA VAL A 44 3.85 -4.57 15.18
C VAL A 44 5.23 -3.94 15.10
N GLY A 45 6.22 -4.59 15.71
CA GLY A 45 7.61 -4.16 15.66
C GLY A 45 8.18 -4.33 14.25
N GLN A 46 7.92 -5.49 13.63
CA GLN A 46 8.28 -5.74 12.24
C GLN A 46 7.25 -6.65 11.59
N LEU A 47 6.88 -6.33 10.36
CA LEU A 47 6.13 -7.21 9.47
C LEU A 47 7.01 -7.47 8.25
N LEU A 48 7.42 -8.72 8.03
CA LEU A 48 8.18 -9.12 6.85
C LEU A 48 7.30 -9.99 5.97
N LEU A 49 7.21 -9.65 4.68
CA LEU A 49 6.54 -10.42 3.65
C LEU A 49 7.57 -10.79 2.58
N VAL A 50 7.81 -12.09 2.41
CA VAL A 50 8.73 -12.65 1.42
C VAL A 50 7.93 -13.26 0.28
N GLU A 51 8.23 -12.80 -0.93
CA GLU A 51 7.55 -13.15 -2.17
C GLU A 51 6.02 -13.05 -2.05
N PRO A 52 5.46 -11.91 -1.57
CA PRO A 52 4.02 -11.74 -1.58
C PRO A 52 3.53 -11.55 -3.01
N ALA A 53 2.53 -12.34 -3.41
CA ALA A 53 1.83 -12.21 -4.68
C ALA A 53 0.37 -11.84 -4.42
N ALA A 54 -0.06 -10.68 -4.91
CA ALA A 54 -1.44 -10.21 -4.81
C ALA A 54 -2.09 -10.15 -6.20
N VAL A 55 -3.29 -10.70 -6.33
CA VAL A 55 -4.17 -10.49 -7.47
C VAL A 55 -5.37 -9.70 -6.98
N LEU A 56 -5.50 -8.50 -7.51
CA LEU A 56 -6.60 -7.58 -7.25
C LEU A 56 -7.52 -7.57 -8.46
N ASP A 57 -8.57 -8.39 -8.42
CA ASP A 57 -9.57 -8.45 -9.49
C ASP A 57 -10.69 -7.43 -9.25
N PHE A 58 -10.75 -6.44 -10.14
CA PHE A 58 -11.83 -5.45 -10.25
C PHE A 58 -12.63 -5.64 -11.55
N SER A 59 -12.46 -6.78 -12.23
CA SER A 59 -13.17 -7.09 -13.48
C SER A 59 -14.60 -7.55 -13.25
N GLN A 60 -14.92 -8.04 -12.05
CA GLN A 60 -16.30 -8.35 -11.70
C GLN A 60 -17.04 -7.05 -11.39
N PRO A 61 -18.20 -6.81 -12.03
CA PRO A 61 -19.05 -5.71 -11.61
C PRO A 61 -19.46 -5.99 -10.17
N ASP A 62 -19.27 -5.02 -9.27
CA ASP A 62 -19.96 -5.01 -7.99
C ASP A 62 -21.42 -5.38 -8.27
N SER A 63 -21.91 -6.49 -7.72
CA SER A 63 -23.31 -6.92 -7.86
C SER A 63 -24.31 -5.84 -7.36
N LEU A 64 -23.78 -4.78 -6.73
CA LEU A 64 -24.46 -3.62 -6.19
C LEU A 64 -24.30 -2.35 -7.06
N ALA A 65 -23.49 -2.37 -8.12
CA ALA A 65 -23.35 -1.25 -9.03
C ALA A 65 -24.54 -1.23 -10.02
N PRO A 66 -25.26 -0.10 -10.16
CA PRO A 66 -26.36 -0.01 -11.11
C PRO A 66 -25.87 -0.25 -12.55
N PRO A 67 -26.66 -0.92 -13.41
CA PRO A 67 -26.26 -1.23 -14.77
C PRO A 67 -25.96 0.04 -15.55
N GLY A 68 -24.72 0.18 -16.04
CA GLY A 68 -24.26 1.33 -16.82
C GLY A 68 -23.12 2.14 -16.18
N SER A 69 -22.62 1.78 -15.00
CA SER A 69 -21.37 2.38 -14.50
C SER A 69 -20.20 1.82 -15.30
N ALA A 70 -19.54 2.67 -16.09
CA ALA A 70 -18.24 2.36 -16.67
C ALA A 70 -17.28 1.88 -15.59
N ALA A 71 -16.34 1.00 -15.95
CA ALA A 71 -15.35 0.49 -15.02
C ALA A 71 -14.67 1.66 -14.29
N ARG A 72 -14.56 1.49 -12.98
CA ARG A 72 -13.96 2.47 -12.07
C ARG A 72 -12.46 2.60 -12.39
N PRO A 73 -11.95 3.79 -12.73
CA PRO A 73 -10.51 4.01 -12.92
C PRO A 73 -9.73 3.64 -11.66
N ILE A 74 -8.45 3.26 -11.78
CA ILE A 74 -7.58 2.98 -10.62
C ILE A 74 -7.57 4.15 -9.61
N ASP A 75 -7.72 5.38 -10.11
CA ASP A 75 -7.81 6.61 -9.31
C ASP A 75 -9.00 6.62 -8.34
N SER A 76 -10.05 5.85 -8.63
CA SER A 76 -11.22 5.72 -7.76
C SER A 76 -11.08 4.67 -6.65
N LEU A 77 -10.04 3.82 -6.69
CA LEU A 77 -9.73 2.89 -5.60
C LEU A 77 -9.39 3.64 -4.30
N LEU A 78 -8.83 4.85 -4.41
CA LEU A 78 -8.55 5.72 -3.27
C LEU A 78 -9.82 6.26 -2.60
N ALA A 79 -10.94 6.36 -3.33
CA ALA A 79 -12.19 6.88 -2.81
C ALA A 79 -12.97 5.87 -1.96
N ASP A 80 -12.74 4.57 -2.15
CA ASP A 80 -13.42 3.49 -1.41
C ASP A 80 -12.73 3.13 -0.07
N LEU A 81 -11.57 3.74 0.24
CA LEU A 81 -10.91 3.60 1.54
C LEU A 81 -11.72 4.29 2.65
N LYS A 82 -12.67 3.58 3.25
CA LYS A 82 -13.39 4.02 4.45
C LYS A 82 -12.49 3.93 5.69
N LEU A 83 -11.67 4.97 5.88
CA LEU A 83 -10.71 5.10 6.98
C LEU A 83 -11.37 5.02 8.38
N GLY A 84 -12.66 5.32 8.50
CA GLY A 84 -13.41 5.35 9.75
C GLY A 84 -13.56 3.99 10.47
N ASN A 85 -13.34 2.87 9.77
CA ASN A 85 -13.40 1.52 10.36
C ASN A 85 -12.02 0.88 10.56
N LEU A 86 -10.94 1.62 10.36
CA LEU A 86 -9.60 1.05 10.49
C LEU A 86 -9.26 0.86 11.97
N PRO A 87 -8.73 -0.33 12.34
CA PRO A 87 -8.21 -0.53 13.69
C PRO A 87 -7.00 0.37 13.92
N ASP A 88 -6.76 0.72 15.18
CA ASP A 88 -5.52 1.39 15.61
C ASP A 88 -4.34 0.44 15.41
N VAL A 89 -3.58 0.67 14.34
CA VAL A 89 -2.48 -0.17 13.91
C VAL A 89 -1.22 0.67 13.81
N GLN A 90 -0.17 0.23 14.50
CA GLN A 90 1.17 0.80 14.40
C GLN A 90 2.12 -0.29 13.92
N ILE A 91 2.72 -0.06 12.76
CA ILE A 91 3.76 -0.91 12.17
C ILE A 91 5.04 -0.09 12.13
N ASN A 92 5.98 -0.42 13.02
CA ASN A 92 7.27 0.29 13.06
C ASN A 92 8.08 0.01 11.79
N ARG A 93 7.96 -1.19 11.23
CA ARG A 93 8.63 -1.57 9.98
C ARG A 93 7.87 -2.66 9.23
N LEU A 94 7.40 -2.35 8.03
CA LEU A 94 6.95 -3.32 7.03
C LEU A 94 8.06 -3.48 6.00
N LEU A 95 8.47 -4.72 5.75
CA LEU A 95 9.41 -5.12 4.71
C LEU A 95 8.70 -6.03 3.72
N VAL A 96 8.72 -5.66 2.44
CA VAL A 96 8.32 -6.53 1.33
C VAL A 96 9.56 -6.86 0.53
N GLN A 97 9.77 -8.15 0.28
CA GLN A 97 10.85 -8.68 -0.54
C GLN A 97 10.24 -9.44 -1.71
N ASP A 98 10.62 -9.05 -2.93
CA ASP A 98 10.29 -9.72 -4.20
C ASP A 98 8.78 -9.90 -4.40
N GLY A 99 8.02 -8.84 -4.14
CA GLY A 99 6.57 -8.86 -4.31
C GLY A 99 6.12 -8.77 -5.77
N ASP A 100 4.96 -9.35 -6.04
CA ASP A 100 4.24 -9.23 -7.32
C ASP A 100 2.80 -8.77 -7.05
N ILE A 101 2.35 -7.73 -7.75
CA ILE A 101 0.96 -7.27 -7.71
C ILE A 101 0.42 -7.28 -9.14
N GLN A 102 -0.66 -8.03 -9.33
CA GLN A 102 -1.44 -8.03 -10.54
C GLN A 102 -2.77 -7.33 -10.29
N VAL A 103 -3.05 -6.28 -11.05
CA VAL A 103 -4.34 -5.57 -11.03
C VAL A 103 -5.09 -5.95 -12.30
N LEU A 104 -6.27 -6.52 -12.14
CA LEU A 104 -7.15 -6.89 -13.25
C LEU A 104 -8.32 -5.93 -13.29
N THR A 105 -8.48 -5.22 -14.39
CA THR A 105 -9.66 -4.39 -14.67
C THR A 105 -10.34 -4.91 -15.94
N PRO A 106 -11.59 -4.52 -16.24
CA PRO A 106 -12.23 -4.91 -17.51
C PRO A 106 -11.47 -4.44 -18.76
N GLN A 107 -10.68 -3.37 -18.67
CA GLN A 107 -9.98 -2.75 -19.80
C GLN A 107 -8.53 -3.18 -19.91
N GLU A 108 -7.85 -3.36 -18.78
CA GLU A 108 -6.41 -3.55 -18.70
C GLU A 108 -6.00 -4.50 -17.59
N THR A 109 -4.93 -5.23 -17.83
CA THR A 109 -4.18 -5.96 -16.81
C THR A 109 -2.90 -5.19 -16.55
N GLU A 110 -2.62 -4.87 -15.29
CA GLU A 110 -1.37 -4.25 -14.88
C GLU A 110 -0.60 -5.19 -13.97
N GLN A 111 0.71 -5.26 -14.16
CA GLN A 111 1.59 -6.12 -13.38
C GLN A 111 2.81 -5.35 -12.86
N PHE A 112 2.99 -5.41 -11.54
CA PHE A 112 4.09 -4.80 -10.81
C PHE A 112 4.91 -5.92 -10.18
N GLN A 113 6.14 -6.13 -10.65
CA GLN A 113 7.01 -7.21 -10.21
C GLN A 113 8.25 -6.68 -9.49
N ASP A 114 8.99 -7.59 -8.86
CA ASP A 114 10.25 -7.30 -8.16
C ASP A 114 10.08 -6.20 -7.10
N LEU A 115 8.91 -6.16 -6.46
CA LEU A 115 8.55 -5.12 -5.51
C LEU A 115 9.37 -5.25 -4.23
N GLN A 116 10.08 -4.19 -3.90
CA GLN A 116 10.88 -4.07 -2.69
C GLN A 116 10.43 -2.82 -1.94
N LEU A 117 9.96 -2.98 -0.70
CA LEU A 117 9.38 -1.89 0.09
C LEU A 117 9.89 -1.97 1.53
N SER A 118 10.29 -0.82 2.06
CA SER A 118 10.44 -0.61 3.51
C SER A 118 9.59 0.59 3.90
N LEU A 119 8.60 0.40 4.77
CA LEU A 119 7.78 1.49 5.28
C LEU A 119 7.53 1.38 6.78
N SER A 120 7.25 2.52 7.40
CA SER A 120 6.58 2.58 8.70
C SER A 120 5.19 3.15 8.52
N ALA A 121 4.25 2.67 9.32
CA ALA A 121 2.86 3.09 9.26
C ALA A 121 2.27 3.28 10.67
N ALA A 122 1.55 4.37 10.88
CA ALA A 122 0.63 4.54 11.99
C ALA A 122 -0.73 4.91 11.39
N VAL A 123 -1.73 4.07 11.64
CA VAL A 123 -3.06 4.24 11.06
C VAL A 123 -4.09 4.11 12.18
N SER A 124 -4.89 5.15 12.32
CA SER A 124 -6.10 5.21 13.14
C SER A 124 -7.18 5.99 12.40
N PRO A 125 -8.45 5.94 12.82
CA PRO A 125 -9.50 6.73 12.20
C PRO A 125 -9.23 8.24 12.20
N GLN A 126 -8.46 8.74 13.19
CA GLN A 126 -8.15 10.16 13.33
C GLN A 126 -6.81 10.55 12.73
N HIS A 127 -5.93 9.60 12.45
CA HIS A 127 -4.56 9.89 12.07
C HIS A 127 -3.96 8.82 11.14
N ILE A 128 -3.35 9.28 10.06
CA ILE A 128 -2.58 8.46 9.14
C ILE A 128 -1.19 9.07 9.03
N ASP A 129 -0.16 8.27 9.26
CA ASP A 129 1.24 8.58 8.96
C ASP A 129 1.86 7.36 8.26
N LEU A 130 2.18 7.50 6.99
CA LEU A 130 2.87 6.51 6.19
C LEU A 130 4.20 7.08 5.72
N GLN A 131 5.28 6.37 6.00
CA GLN A 131 6.62 6.79 5.64
C GLN A 131 7.37 5.62 4.99
N PRO A 132 7.22 5.43 3.66
CA PRO A 132 8.14 4.59 2.91
C PRO A 132 9.55 5.18 2.93
N GLN A 133 10.49 4.37 3.39
CA GLN A 133 11.93 4.66 3.30
C GLN A 133 12.42 4.45 1.87
N TYR A 134 11.93 3.40 1.22
CA TYR A 134 12.12 3.12 -0.19
C TYR A 134 10.98 2.27 -0.73
N LEU A 135 10.65 2.46 -2.00
CA LEU A 135 9.86 1.56 -2.83
C LEU A 135 10.58 1.41 -4.17
N ARG A 136 10.77 0.17 -4.60
CA ARG A 136 11.34 -0.18 -5.91
C ARG A 136 10.50 -1.26 -6.55
N GLY A 137 10.52 -1.32 -7.87
CA GLY A 137 9.86 -2.38 -8.62
C GLY A 137 9.73 -2.06 -10.10
N ASN A 138 9.20 -3.02 -10.83
CA ASN A 138 9.10 -3.00 -12.28
C ASN A 138 7.64 -3.08 -12.69
N TRP A 139 7.14 -2.05 -13.37
CA TRP A 139 5.84 -2.08 -14.02
C TRP A 139 5.99 -2.72 -15.40
N ARG A 140 5.71 -4.02 -15.46
CA ARG A 140 6.04 -4.88 -16.59
C ARG A 140 5.35 -4.45 -17.89
N ASN A 141 4.07 -4.10 -17.81
CA ASN A 141 3.26 -3.81 -18.99
C ASN A 141 3.50 -2.39 -19.56
N ARG A 142 4.24 -1.55 -18.83
CA ARG A 142 4.54 -0.16 -19.23
C ARG A 142 6.05 0.12 -19.40
N ASP A 143 6.88 -0.91 -19.29
CA ASP A 143 8.36 -0.81 -19.30
C ASP A 143 8.89 0.32 -18.39
N LEU A 144 8.23 0.50 -17.24
CA LEU A 144 8.55 1.55 -16.29
C LEU A 144 9.16 0.93 -15.04
N LYS A 145 10.38 1.33 -14.72
CA LYS A 145 11.09 0.92 -13.51
C LYS A 145 11.10 2.05 -12.49
N ILE A 146 10.76 1.72 -11.25
CA ILE A 146 10.89 2.63 -10.11
C ILE A 146 12.18 2.21 -9.39
N ASP A 147 13.22 3.04 -9.52
CA ASP A 147 14.50 2.79 -8.87
C ASP A 147 14.47 3.15 -7.39
N ASP A 148 13.72 4.20 -7.03
CA ASP A 148 13.49 4.60 -5.65
C ASP A 148 12.30 5.54 -5.55
N LEU A 149 11.47 5.34 -4.53
CA LEU A 149 10.40 6.26 -4.16
C LEU A 149 10.38 6.39 -2.64
N SER A 150 10.53 7.62 -2.16
CA SER A 150 10.41 7.97 -0.75
C SER A 150 9.41 9.10 -0.60
N PHE A 151 8.52 8.98 0.39
CA PHE A 151 7.61 10.06 0.75
C PHE A 151 7.18 9.95 2.21
N ARG A 152 6.57 11.02 2.71
CA ARG A 152 5.84 10.98 3.97
C ARG A 152 4.43 11.50 3.74
N LEU A 153 3.45 10.63 3.95
CA LEU A 153 2.03 10.90 3.85
C LEU A 153 1.47 11.04 5.27
N THR A 154 0.96 12.21 5.62
CA THR A 154 0.39 12.49 6.94
C THR A 154 -0.99 13.11 6.81
N GLY A 155 -1.93 12.74 7.66
CA GLY A 155 -3.22 13.42 7.71
C GLY A 155 -4.28 12.65 8.49
N ASN A 156 -5.51 12.75 8.02
CA ASN A 156 -6.69 12.12 8.61
C ASN A 156 -7.72 11.77 7.52
N GLN A 157 -8.92 11.36 7.93
CA GLN A 157 -10.01 11.01 7.03
C GLN A 157 -10.47 12.12 6.06
N GLN A 158 -10.22 13.39 6.36
CA GLN A 158 -10.62 14.51 5.53
C GLN A 158 -9.55 14.89 4.51
N ARG A 159 -8.28 14.83 4.93
CA ARG A 159 -7.15 15.29 4.14
C ARG A 159 -5.88 14.51 4.47
N LEU A 160 -5.15 14.17 3.43
CA LEU A 160 -3.79 13.65 3.49
C LEU A 160 -2.84 14.64 2.81
N THR A 161 -1.69 14.87 3.41
CA THR A 161 -0.62 15.72 2.89
C THR A 161 0.61 14.87 2.64
N VAL A 162 1.17 14.99 1.44
CA VAL A 162 2.48 14.48 1.06
C VAL A 162 3.48 15.61 1.23
N ASN A 163 4.22 15.60 2.34
CA ASN A 163 5.11 16.71 2.71
C ASN A 163 6.33 16.83 1.78
N GLN A 164 6.80 15.69 1.30
CA GLN A 164 7.86 15.57 0.30
C GLN A 164 7.73 14.19 -0.34
N VAL A 165 7.80 14.15 -1.66
CA VAL A 165 7.99 12.95 -2.45
C VAL A 165 9.26 13.12 -3.27
N ASN A 166 10.11 12.10 -3.26
CA ASN A 166 11.25 11.99 -4.16
C ASN A 166 11.09 10.66 -4.90
N ALA A 167 11.02 10.71 -6.22
CA ALA A 167 10.91 9.56 -7.09
C ALA A 167 12.08 9.57 -8.07
N ARG A 168 12.72 8.41 -8.21
CA ARG A 168 13.74 8.14 -9.21
C ARG A 168 13.25 7.04 -10.12
N ILE A 169 13.16 7.35 -11.40
CA ILE A 169 12.93 6.41 -12.49
C ILE A 169 14.11 6.54 -13.47
N PRO A 170 14.37 5.56 -14.35
CA PRO A 170 15.47 5.65 -15.30
C PRO A 170 15.43 6.94 -16.11
N GLY A 171 16.52 7.71 -16.05
CA GLY A 171 16.68 8.98 -16.77
C GLY A 171 15.89 10.17 -16.21
N VAL A 172 15.10 10.00 -15.13
CA VAL A 172 14.32 11.09 -14.55
C VAL A 172 14.36 11.06 -13.03
N TYR A 173 14.73 12.20 -12.45
CA TYR A 173 14.54 12.48 -11.04
C TYR A 173 13.41 13.48 -10.86
N PHE A 174 12.47 13.12 -9.99
CA PHE A 174 11.31 13.91 -9.68
C PHE A 174 11.24 14.18 -8.17
N ALA A 175 11.01 15.43 -7.78
CA ALA A 175 10.69 15.79 -6.40
C ALA A 175 9.54 16.79 -6.34
N GLY A 176 8.71 16.67 -5.31
CA GLY A 176 7.59 17.57 -5.10
C GLY A 176 6.82 17.29 -3.83
N LYS A 177 5.65 17.89 -3.74
CA LYS A 177 4.73 17.82 -2.61
C LYS A 177 3.32 17.70 -3.12
N GLY A 178 2.40 17.24 -2.29
CA GLY A 178 1.01 17.14 -2.72
C GLY A 178 0.05 17.06 -1.57
N GLU A 179 -1.23 17.21 -1.89
CA GLU A 179 -2.32 17.14 -0.93
C GLU A 179 -3.48 16.41 -1.59
N ILE A 180 -4.11 15.52 -0.84
CA ILE A 180 -5.30 14.78 -1.22
C ILE A 180 -6.38 15.18 -0.22
N GLU A 181 -7.40 15.89 -0.68
CA GLU A 181 -8.60 16.21 0.10
C GLU A 181 -9.73 15.29 -0.34
N PHE A 182 -10.42 14.63 0.60
CA PHE A 182 -11.50 13.68 0.31
C PHE A 182 -12.89 14.33 0.41
N GLU A 183 -13.04 15.29 1.32
CA GLU A 183 -14.31 16.00 1.58
C GLU A 183 -14.08 17.53 1.55
N PRO A 184 -15.07 18.34 1.09
CA PRO A 184 -16.39 17.97 0.55
C PRO A 184 -16.37 17.52 -0.92
N ALA A 185 -15.22 17.60 -1.59
CA ALA A 185 -15.01 17.11 -2.93
C ALA A 185 -13.59 16.55 -3.04
N PHE A 186 -13.43 15.42 -3.72
CA PHE A 186 -12.12 14.83 -3.95
C PHE A 186 -11.23 15.78 -4.75
N ARG A 187 -10.07 16.12 -4.21
CA ARG A 187 -9.08 16.99 -4.85
C ARG A 187 -7.70 16.44 -4.64
N VAL A 188 -6.94 16.35 -5.73
CA VAL A 188 -5.51 16.04 -5.70
C VAL A 188 -4.77 17.27 -6.17
N LEU A 189 -3.97 17.84 -5.29
CA LEU A 189 -3.07 18.95 -5.58
C LEU A 189 -1.66 18.43 -5.57
N PHE A 190 -0.88 18.79 -6.59
CA PHE A 190 0.50 18.36 -6.69
C PHE A 190 1.38 19.51 -7.14
N PHE A 191 2.48 19.69 -6.43
CA PHE A 191 3.38 20.81 -6.54
C PHE A 191 4.78 20.25 -6.81
N PRO A 192 5.23 20.22 -8.08
CA PRO A 192 6.58 19.78 -8.40
C PRO A 192 7.59 20.81 -7.88
N ASP A 193 8.53 20.37 -7.07
CA ASP A 193 9.64 21.20 -6.57
C ASP A 193 10.80 21.18 -7.58
N SER A 194 11.07 20.02 -8.18
CA SER A 194 12.10 19.87 -9.20
C SER A 194 11.85 18.67 -10.10
N LEU A 195 12.13 18.86 -11.40
CA LEU A 195 12.21 17.78 -12.39
C LEU A 195 13.57 17.88 -13.06
N ARG A 196 14.34 16.79 -13.04
CA ARG A 196 15.63 16.69 -13.74
C ARG A 196 15.63 15.46 -14.62
N THR A 197 16.16 15.59 -15.82
CA THR A 197 16.39 14.49 -16.76
C THR A 197 17.89 14.32 -16.90
N ASP A 198 18.39 13.10 -16.67
CA ASP A 198 19.82 12.75 -16.77
C ASP A 198 20.21 12.37 -18.21
#